data_AF-A0A1Y1X377-F1
#
_entry.id   AF-A0A1Y1X377-F1
#
_cell.length_a   1.000
_cell.length_b   1.000
_cell.length_c   1.000
_cell.angle_alpha   90.00
_cell.angle_beta   90.00
_cell.angle_gamma   90.00
#
_symmetry.space_group_name_H-M   'P 1'
#
loop_
_entity.id
_entity.type
_entity.pdbx_description
1 polymer ?
#
loop_
_entity_poly.entity_id
_entity_poly.type
_entity_poly.pdbx_seq_one_letter_code
_entity_poly.pdbx_strand_id
1 'polypeptide(L)'
;MKFSTTVLVSLASALFANAQSFCSNAKHSGTSVTCNSNRVGSIGGVGYELWSDSGSNSATFYSDGSFSCSFRSAKDYLCRSGLSFDSTKTHQQIGHIYADFKLVKQNIQNVDYSYVGIYGWTRNPLVEFYVVDNWLSQYRPGDWVGNKKHGDFTIDGAKYTVYENTRYGPSIDGNTNFKQYFSIRQQARDCGTIDITAHFEQWEKLGMTMGKMHEAKVLGEAGSNGGGTSGTADFPYAKVYIGNQQNKTTTTTRRTTTTTRRTTTTTRRTTTTTKTTKTIPGQQGKCSAKITSQGYPCCSSSCTVVYTDESGDWGVENNQWCGCGKVCTGAQGYPCCRTATFVYYTDSDGNWSVENNDWCLIP
;
A
#
# COMPACT_ATOMS: atom_id res chain seq x y z
N MET A 1 -56.36 -13.60 -46.52
CA MET A 1 -56.15 -13.00 -45.19
C MET A 1 -55.04 -13.76 -44.49
N LYS A 2 -53.80 -13.27 -44.53
CA LYS A 2 -52.66 -13.84 -43.79
C LYS A 2 -52.24 -12.80 -42.76
N PHE A 3 -52.51 -13.08 -41.49
CA PHE A 3 -52.06 -12.24 -40.38
C PHE A 3 -50.57 -12.51 -40.15
N SER A 4 -49.76 -11.48 -40.34
CA SER A 4 -48.32 -11.50 -40.05
C SER A 4 -48.14 -11.13 -38.57
N THR A 5 -47.70 -12.08 -37.76
CA THR A 5 -47.41 -11.87 -36.34
C THR A 5 -46.01 -11.28 -36.19
N THR A 6 -45.93 -9.97 -35.94
CA THR A 6 -44.65 -9.29 -35.67
C THR A 6 -44.23 -9.58 -34.24
N VAL A 7 -43.22 -10.44 -34.05
CA VAL A 7 -42.57 -10.68 -32.77
C VAL A 7 -41.61 -9.52 -32.49
N LEU A 8 -41.93 -8.72 -31.47
CA LEU A 8 -41.03 -7.71 -30.89
C LEU A 8 -39.92 -8.44 -30.11
N VAL A 9 -38.75 -8.59 -30.72
CA VAL A 9 -37.53 -9.01 -30.02
C VAL A 9 -37.02 -7.82 -29.21
N SER A 10 -37.20 -7.84 -27.89
CA SER A 10 -36.58 -6.87 -27.01
C SER A 10 -35.06 -7.10 -27.01
N LEU A 11 -34.29 -6.19 -27.61
CA LEU A 11 -32.85 -6.12 -27.37
C LEU A 11 -32.64 -5.75 -25.90
N ALA A 12 -32.32 -6.75 -25.08
CA ALA A 12 -31.71 -6.52 -23.78
C ALA A 12 -30.33 -5.91 -24.03
N SER A 13 -30.21 -4.62 -23.78
CA SER A 13 -28.95 -3.88 -23.78
C SER A 13 -28.00 -4.50 -22.75
N ALA A 14 -27.03 -5.28 -23.23
CA ALA A 14 -25.90 -5.79 -22.47
C ALA A 14 -25.00 -4.61 -22.10
N LEU A 15 -25.13 -4.12 -20.87
CA LEU A 15 -24.27 -3.10 -20.30
C LEU A 15 -23.35 -3.74 -19.25
N PHE A 16 -22.05 -3.57 -19.51
CA PHE A 16 -20.89 -3.75 -18.62
C PHE A 16 -20.32 -5.17 -18.45
N ALA A 17 -19.40 -5.51 -19.36
CA ALA A 17 -18.23 -6.31 -19.01
C ALA A 17 -16.99 -5.69 -19.66
N ASN A 18 -16.49 -4.58 -19.09
CA ASN A 18 -15.07 -4.27 -19.20
C ASN A 18 -14.34 -5.30 -18.33
N ALA A 19 -14.21 -6.53 -18.83
CA ALA A 19 -13.28 -7.49 -18.27
C ALA A 19 -11.92 -6.79 -18.24
N GLN A 20 -11.34 -6.66 -17.06
CA GLN A 20 -10.10 -5.92 -16.87
C GLN A 20 -9.03 -6.57 -17.74
N SER A 21 -8.44 -5.79 -18.65
CA SER A 21 -7.58 -6.30 -19.72
C SER A 21 -6.37 -7.11 -19.21
N PHE A 22 -5.98 -6.90 -17.94
CA PHE A 22 -4.92 -7.66 -17.28
C PHE A 22 -5.32 -9.11 -16.97
N CYS A 23 -6.59 -9.44 -16.77
CA CYS A 23 -7.00 -10.81 -16.43
C CYS A 23 -6.63 -11.83 -17.51
N SER A 24 -6.67 -11.42 -18.78
CA SER A 24 -6.32 -12.28 -19.91
C SER A 24 -4.81 -12.33 -20.20
N ASN A 25 -4.04 -11.31 -19.80
CA ASN A 25 -2.64 -11.12 -20.23
C ASN A 25 -1.61 -11.11 -19.10
N ALA A 26 -2.06 -11.26 -17.85
CA ALA A 26 -1.23 -11.28 -16.66
C ALA A 26 -0.11 -12.34 -16.76
N LYS A 27 1.12 -11.89 -16.57
CA LYS A 27 2.35 -12.68 -16.50
C LYS A 27 3.39 -11.89 -15.71
N HIS A 28 4.28 -12.58 -15.02
CA HIS A 28 5.41 -11.94 -14.35
C HIS A 28 6.33 -11.23 -15.33
N SER A 29 6.86 -10.07 -14.92
CA SER A 29 7.82 -9.29 -15.69
C SER A 29 8.73 -8.44 -14.79
N GLY A 30 9.82 -7.93 -15.37
CA GLY A 30 10.82 -7.15 -14.64
C GLY A 30 11.81 -8.00 -13.84
N THR A 31 12.58 -7.35 -12.96
CA THR A 31 13.56 -8.03 -12.09
C THR A 31 12.85 -8.75 -10.95
N SER A 32 13.45 -9.81 -10.41
CA SER A 32 12.88 -10.57 -9.30
C SER A 32 13.85 -10.78 -8.14
N VAL A 33 13.30 -11.05 -6.96
CA VAL A 33 14.02 -11.50 -5.76
C VAL A 33 13.28 -12.67 -5.13
N THR A 34 14.00 -13.75 -4.84
CA THR A 34 13.47 -14.92 -4.12
C THR A 34 13.93 -14.88 -2.67
N CYS A 35 12.98 -15.01 -1.76
CA CYS A 35 13.20 -15.10 -0.32
C CYS A 35 12.91 -16.54 0.13
N ASN A 36 13.77 -17.13 0.96
CA ASN A 36 13.59 -18.49 1.51
C ASN A 36 13.43 -18.48 3.05
N SER A 37 13.24 -17.30 3.63
CA SER A 37 13.09 -17.05 5.05
C SER A 37 12.35 -15.73 5.25
N ASN A 38 11.87 -15.47 6.47
CA ASN A 38 11.17 -14.23 6.81
C ASN A 38 12.00 -13.02 6.38
N ARG A 39 11.40 -12.14 5.59
CA ARG A 39 12.07 -10.99 4.99
C ARG A 39 11.07 -9.93 4.56
N VAL A 40 11.31 -8.71 5.02
CA VAL A 40 10.72 -7.49 4.46
C VAL A 40 11.70 -6.91 3.44
N GLY A 41 11.20 -6.34 2.35
CA GLY A 41 12.06 -5.66 1.39
C GLY A 41 11.30 -4.85 0.35
N SER A 42 12.04 -4.38 -0.65
CA SER A 42 11.48 -3.66 -1.80
C SER A 42 12.18 -4.11 -3.09
N ILE A 43 11.43 -4.17 -4.18
CA ILE A 43 11.93 -4.45 -5.52
C ILE A 43 11.25 -3.53 -6.53
N GLY A 44 12.02 -2.73 -7.27
CA GLY A 44 11.47 -1.81 -8.26
C GLY A 44 10.46 -0.78 -7.70
N GLY A 45 10.58 -0.43 -6.41
CA GLY A 45 9.63 0.47 -5.73
C GLY A 45 8.38 -0.23 -5.17
N VAL A 46 8.26 -1.56 -5.30
CA VAL A 46 7.19 -2.36 -4.70
C VAL A 46 7.68 -2.99 -3.41
N GLY A 47 6.99 -2.72 -2.30
CA GLY A 47 7.29 -3.35 -1.02
C GLY A 47 6.78 -4.79 -0.98
N TYR A 48 7.56 -5.71 -0.43
CA TYR A 48 7.19 -7.10 -0.27
C TYR A 48 7.50 -7.61 1.13
N GLU A 49 6.81 -8.68 1.51
CA GLU A 49 7.16 -9.44 2.70
C GLU A 49 6.84 -10.93 2.53
N LEU A 50 7.81 -11.75 2.94
CA LEU A 50 7.61 -13.14 3.29
C LEU A 50 7.65 -13.25 4.81
N TRP A 51 6.63 -13.87 5.41
CA TRP A 51 6.61 -14.22 6.82
C TRP A 51 6.02 -15.63 7.00
N SER A 52 6.59 -16.39 7.93
CA SER A 52 6.07 -17.67 8.38
C SER A 52 6.59 -18.02 9.78
N ASP A 53 5.85 -18.81 10.52
CA ASP A 53 6.22 -19.28 11.87
C ASP A 53 6.95 -20.64 11.85
N SER A 54 6.79 -21.43 10.78
CA SER A 54 7.41 -22.74 10.62
C SER A 54 7.48 -23.16 9.15
N GLY A 55 8.16 -24.29 8.89
CA GLY A 55 8.19 -24.91 7.58
C GLY A 55 9.35 -24.44 6.69
N SER A 56 9.38 -24.95 5.46
CA SER A 56 10.37 -24.62 4.44
C SER A 56 9.67 -23.84 3.33
N ASN A 57 9.77 -22.52 3.38
CA ASN A 57 8.94 -21.63 2.60
C ASN A 57 9.77 -20.73 1.70
N SER A 58 9.17 -20.29 0.60
CA SER A 58 9.77 -19.29 -0.29
C SER A 58 8.72 -18.43 -0.97
N ALA A 59 9.11 -17.21 -1.32
CA ALA A 59 8.33 -16.33 -2.17
C ALA A 59 9.24 -15.65 -3.17
N THR A 60 8.80 -15.52 -4.42
CA THR A 60 9.49 -14.74 -5.45
C THR A 60 8.68 -13.51 -5.79
N PHE A 61 9.27 -12.33 -5.59
CA PHE A 61 8.64 -11.04 -5.84
C PHE A 61 9.26 -10.39 -7.07
N TYR A 62 8.44 -9.77 -7.92
CA TYR A 62 8.85 -9.12 -9.16
C TYR A 62 8.65 -7.60 -9.07
N SER A 63 9.49 -6.83 -9.78
CA SER A 63 9.41 -5.37 -9.80
C SER A 63 8.14 -4.81 -10.44
N ASP A 64 7.38 -5.64 -11.17
CA ASP A 64 6.06 -5.26 -11.70
C ASP A 64 4.91 -5.43 -10.68
N GLY A 65 5.24 -5.91 -9.48
CA GLY A 65 4.34 -6.14 -8.34
C GLY A 65 3.82 -7.57 -8.22
N SER A 66 3.87 -8.36 -9.29
CA SER A 66 3.49 -9.77 -9.28
C SER A 66 4.40 -10.59 -8.36
N PHE A 67 3.92 -11.76 -7.91
CA PHE A 67 4.70 -12.63 -7.03
C PHE A 67 4.20 -14.07 -7.08
N SER A 68 5.03 -15.00 -6.62
CA SER A 68 4.66 -16.41 -6.45
C SER A 68 5.07 -16.91 -5.06
N CYS A 69 4.31 -17.88 -4.57
CA CYS A 69 4.37 -18.37 -3.20
C CYS A 69 4.56 -19.88 -3.18
N SER A 70 5.44 -20.35 -2.31
CA SER A 70 5.64 -21.77 -2.05
C SER A 70 5.83 -22.00 -0.56
N PHE A 71 5.02 -22.88 0.00
CA PHE A 71 5.03 -23.19 1.43
C PHE A 71 5.02 -24.69 1.61
N ARG A 72 5.76 -25.17 2.61
CA ARG A 72 5.87 -26.60 2.91
C ARG A 72 5.92 -26.81 4.42
N SER A 73 4.92 -27.53 4.92
CA SER A 73 4.73 -27.79 6.35
C SER A 73 4.71 -26.51 7.20
N ALA A 74 4.10 -25.43 6.68
CA ALA A 74 3.95 -24.17 7.40
C ALA A 74 2.72 -24.19 8.31
N LYS A 75 2.83 -23.71 9.55
CA LYS A 75 1.69 -23.53 10.45
C LYS A 75 0.94 -22.26 10.11
N ASP A 76 1.67 -21.20 9.81
CA ASP A 76 1.16 -19.95 9.25
C ASP A 76 2.19 -19.39 8.25
N TYR A 77 1.72 -19.06 7.05
CA TYR A 77 2.55 -18.57 5.95
C TYR A 77 1.85 -17.41 5.25
N LEU A 78 2.59 -16.31 5.06
CA LEU A 78 2.16 -15.11 4.39
C LEU A 78 3.19 -14.69 3.34
N CYS A 79 2.73 -14.52 2.10
CA CYS A 79 3.47 -13.82 1.04
C CYS A 79 2.64 -12.63 0.56
N ARG A 80 3.24 -11.44 0.53
CA ARG A 80 2.51 -10.22 0.18
C ARG A 80 3.36 -9.19 -0.54
N SER A 81 2.72 -8.43 -1.44
CA SER A 81 3.35 -7.43 -2.31
C SER A 81 2.43 -6.21 -2.49
N GLY A 82 2.97 -4.99 -2.40
CA GLY A 82 2.22 -3.76 -2.60
C GLY A 82 2.81 -2.53 -1.90
N LEU A 83 1.95 -1.66 -1.39
CA LEU A 83 2.33 -0.40 -0.79
C LEU A 83 2.77 -0.58 0.67
N SER A 84 3.85 0.11 1.03
CA SER A 84 4.32 0.28 2.40
C SER A 84 4.37 1.77 2.71
N PHE A 85 3.89 2.15 3.89
CA PHE A 85 3.76 3.53 4.34
C PHE A 85 4.45 3.70 5.70
N ASP A 86 4.70 4.94 6.07
CA ASP A 86 5.43 5.32 7.29
C ASP A 86 4.55 5.45 8.54
N SER A 87 3.26 5.06 8.46
CA SER A 87 2.30 5.23 9.55
C SER A 87 2.09 6.68 10.01
N THR A 88 2.27 7.67 9.12
CA THR A 88 2.03 9.09 9.44
C THR A 88 0.67 9.61 9.00
N LYS A 89 0.08 9.01 7.95
CA LYS A 89 -1.15 9.48 7.28
C LYS A 89 -2.28 8.45 7.35
N THR A 90 -3.51 8.93 7.48
CA THR A 90 -4.72 8.10 7.30
C THR A 90 -4.99 7.84 5.81
N HIS A 91 -5.88 6.90 5.50
CA HIS A 91 -6.24 6.62 4.10
C HIS A 91 -6.84 7.86 3.39
N GLN A 92 -7.61 8.69 4.10
CA GLN A 92 -8.15 9.95 3.53
C GLN A 92 -7.05 10.94 3.15
N GLN A 93 -5.93 10.96 3.89
CA GLN A 93 -4.78 11.82 3.60
C GLN A 93 -3.86 11.25 2.51
N ILE A 94 -3.85 9.93 2.32
CA ILE A 94 -3.09 9.24 1.28
C ILE A 94 -3.79 9.37 -0.07
N GLY A 95 -5.11 9.25 -0.09
CA GLY A 95 -5.91 9.20 -1.30
C GLY A 95 -6.58 7.85 -1.49
N HIS A 96 -7.35 7.72 -2.56
CA HIS A 96 -8.16 6.54 -2.84
C HIS A 96 -7.26 5.37 -3.27
N ILE A 97 -7.33 4.22 -2.62
CA ILE A 97 -6.42 3.09 -2.83
C ILE A 97 -7.16 1.97 -3.55
N TYR A 98 -6.52 1.40 -4.56
CA TYR A 98 -7.00 0.28 -5.34
C TYR A 98 -5.95 -0.83 -5.38
N ALA A 99 -6.40 -2.05 -5.69
CA ALA A 99 -5.50 -3.14 -6.01
C ALA A 99 -6.05 -3.99 -7.16
N ASP A 100 -5.24 -4.15 -8.20
CA ASP A 100 -5.47 -5.12 -9.26
C ASP A 100 -4.77 -6.43 -8.90
N PHE A 101 -5.48 -7.55 -8.95
CA PHE A 101 -4.88 -8.85 -8.71
C PHE A 101 -5.40 -9.93 -9.66
N LYS A 102 -4.57 -10.94 -9.87
CA LYS A 102 -4.95 -12.24 -10.42
C LYS A 102 -4.31 -13.33 -9.56
N LEU A 103 -5.09 -14.30 -9.14
CA LEU A 103 -4.70 -15.51 -8.45
C LEU A 103 -4.80 -16.70 -9.40
N VAL A 104 -3.78 -17.54 -9.43
CA VAL A 104 -3.81 -18.87 -10.02
C VAL A 104 -3.52 -19.87 -8.91
N LYS A 105 -4.55 -20.63 -8.51
CA LYS A 105 -4.41 -21.71 -7.51
C LYS A 105 -3.65 -22.87 -8.13
N GLN A 106 -2.74 -23.47 -7.36
CA GLN A 106 -1.97 -24.63 -7.77
C GLN A 106 -2.20 -25.79 -6.79
N ASN A 107 -1.30 -26.77 -6.74
CA ASN A 107 -1.42 -27.94 -5.89
C ASN A 107 -1.26 -27.54 -4.42
N ILE A 108 -2.35 -27.57 -3.65
CA ILE A 108 -2.42 -27.10 -2.27
C ILE A 108 -3.07 -28.18 -1.40
N GLN A 109 -2.52 -28.40 -0.20
CA GLN A 109 -2.91 -29.46 0.72
C GLN A 109 -2.88 -28.98 2.18
N ASN A 110 -3.78 -29.55 3.01
CA ASN A 110 -3.84 -29.34 4.45
C ASN A 110 -3.91 -27.87 4.86
N VAL A 111 -4.73 -27.07 4.17
CA VAL A 111 -4.99 -25.67 4.53
C VAL A 111 -6.26 -25.60 5.36
N ASP A 112 -6.12 -25.31 6.66
CA ASP A 112 -7.25 -25.15 7.58
C ASP A 112 -7.87 -23.75 7.44
N TYR A 113 -7.05 -22.73 7.22
CA TYR A 113 -7.48 -21.36 6.96
C TYR A 113 -6.60 -20.68 5.90
N SER A 114 -7.20 -19.74 5.16
CA SER A 114 -6.49 -18.96 4.15
C SER A 114 -7.25 -17.70 3.81
N TYR A 115 -6.48 -16.65 3.50
CA TYR A 115 -6.99 -15.39 3.01
C TYR A 115 -6.22 -14.99 1.75
N VAL A 116 -6.94 -14.70 0.67
CA VAL A 116 -6.37 -14.13 -0.55
C VAL A 116 -7.13 -12.86 -0.91
N GLY A 117 -6.40 -11.77 -1.12
CA GLY A 117 -6.96 -10.46 -1.40
C GLY A 117 -6.03 -9.38 -0.88
N ILE A 118 -6.53 -8.44 -0.08
CA ILE A 118 -5.75 -7.32 0.47
C ILE A 118 -5.52 -7.51 1.95
N TYR A 119 -4.32 -7.19 2.38
CA TYR A 119 -3.86 -7.20 3.76
C TYR A 119 -3.16 -5.89 4.11
N GLY A 120 -3.25 -5.52 5.38
CA GLY A 120 -2.28 -4.61 5.94
C GLY A 120 -2.55 -4.24 7.38
N TRP A 121 -1.85 -3.21 7.80
CA TRP A 121 -1.93 -2.69 9.15
C TRP A 121 -2.18 -1.19 9.17
N THR A 122 -2.76 -0.73 10.27
CA THR A 122 -2.73 0.68 10.67
C THR A 122 -2.22 0.82 12.09
N ARG A 123 -1.73 2.02 12.44
CA ARG A 123 -1.38 2.43 13.81
C ARG A 123 -2.26 3.56 14.27
N ASN A 124 -2.54 3.60 15.58
CA ASN A 124 -3.40 4.60 16.21
C ASN A 124 -4.79 4.74 15.54
N PRO A 125 -5.66 3.72 15.61
CA PRO A 125 -5.52 2.46 16.37
C PRO A 125 -4.65 1.40 15.69
N LEU A 126 -4.13 0.44 16.47
CA LEU A 126 -3.44 -0.74 15.93
C LEU A 126 -4.46 -1.74 15.40
N VAL A 127 -4.51 -1.90 14.09
CA VAL A 127 -5.48 -2.73 13.38
C VAL A 127 -4.80 -3.53 12.29
N GLU A 128 -5.00 -4.83 12.29
CA GLU A 128 -4.74 -5.71 11.15
C GLU A 128 -6.00 -5.79 10.30
N PHE A 129 -5.92 -5.65 8.98
CA PHE A 129 -7.12 -5.66 8.15
C PHE A 129 -6.98 -6.57 6.94
N TYR A 130 -8.10 -7.12 6.53
CA TYR A 130 -8.23 -8.08 5.44
C TYR A 130 -9.43 -7.76 4.56
N VAL A 131 -9.21 -7.67 3.25
CA VAL A 131 -10.26 -7.76 2.23
C VAL A 131 -10.05 -9.06 1.48
N VAL A 132 -10.89 -10.06 1.75
CA VAL A 132 -10.71 -11.45 1.31
C VAL A 132 -11.62 -11.72 0.12
N ASP A 133 -11.02 -11.77 -1.07
CA ASP A 133 -11.71 -12.06 -2.33
C ASP A 133 -11.65 -13.54 -2.71
N ASN A 134 -10.68 -14.28 -2.19
CA ASN A 134 -10.51 -15.71 -2.41
C ASN A 134 -9.79 -16.37 -1.22
N TRP A 135 -9.58 -17.68 -1.31
CA TRP A 135 -8.93 -18.48 -0.27
C TRP A 135 -8.33 -19.74 -0.88
N LEU A 136 -7.24 -20.23 -0.30
CA LEU A 136 -6.54 -21.46 -0.67
C LEU A 136 -7.07 -22.70 0.08
N SER A 137 -7.84 -22.48 1.15
CA SER A 137 -8.55 -23.51 1.90
C SER A 137 -9.68 -24.14 1.08
N GLN A 138 -10.16 -25.30 1.52
CA GLN A 138 -11.32 -25.95 0.91
C GLN A 138 -12.60 -25.10 1.06
N TYR A 139 -12.72 -24.38 2.17
CA TYR A 139 -13.90 -23.60 2.52
C TYR A 139 -13.59 -22.12 2.66
N ARG A 140 -14.59 -21.30 2.30
CA ARG A 140 -14.60 -19.86 2.53
C ARG A 140 -14.42 -19.58 4.03
N PRO A 141 -13.55 -18.63 4.42
CA PRO A 141 -13.50 -18.17 5.80
C PRO A 141 -14.87 -17.68 6.29
N GLY A 142 -15.25 -18.10 7.49
CA GLY A 142 -16.60 -17.92 8.03
C GLY A 142 -16.60 -17.23 9.39
N ASP A 143 -17.61 -17.52 10.21
CA ASP A 143 -17.85 -16.81 11.47
C ASP A 143 -16.72 -16.95 12.50
N TRP A 144 -15.84 -17.95 12.35
CA TRP A 144 -14.68 -18.17 13.22
C TRP A 144 -13.58 -17.10 13.07
N VAL A 145 -13.60 -16.26 12.03
CA VAL A 145 -12.59 -15.21 11.79
C VAL A 145 -12.67 -14.05 12.78
N GLY A 146 -13.82 -13.85 13.45
CA GLY A 146 -13.97 -12.75 14.40
C GLY A 146 -15.11 -12.93 15.37
N ASN A 147 -14.94 -12.39 16.58
CA ASN A 147 -15.93 -12.46 17.64
C ASN A 147 -17.18 -11.59 17.40
N LYS A 148 -17.16 -10.70 16.39
CA LYS A 148 -18.30 -9.87 16.01
C LYS A 148 -18.54 -9.92 14.50
N LYS A 149 -19.72 -10.40 14.12
CA LYS A 149 -20.24 -10.36 12.74
C LYS A 149 -21.14 -9.15 12.57
N HIS A 150 -20.75 -8.21 11.72
CA HIS A 150 -21.52 -6.99 11.44
C HIS A 150 -22.64 -7.22 10.42
N GLY A 151 -22.51 -8.24 9.57
CA GLY A 151 -23.51 -8.63 8.57
C GLY A 151 -22.99 -8.52 7.14
N ASP A 152 -23.91 -8.58 6.18
CA ASP A 152 -23.61 -8.56 4.75
C ASP A 152 -23.83 -7.17 4.15
N PHE A 153 -22.84 -6.67 3.43
CA PHE A 153 -22.84 -5.34 2.82
C PHE A 153 -22.50 -5.42 1.33
N THR A 154 -23.04 -4.48 0.56
CA THR A 154 -22.58 -4.27 -0.82
C THR A 154 -21.40 -3.30 -0.77
N ILE A 155 -20.21 -3.78 -1.13
CA ILE A 155 -18.96 -3.02 -1.17
C ILE A 155 -18.29 -3.34 -2.51
N ASP A 156 -17.75 -2.34 -3.22
CA ASP A 156 -17.11 -2.55 -4.54
C ASP A 156 -18.02 -3.34 -5.52
N GLY A 157 -19.32 -3.02 -5.52
CA GLY A 157 -20.31 -3.67 -6.38
C GLY A 157 -20.62 -5.15 -6.05
N ALA A 158 -20.09 -5.72 -4.96
CA ALA A 158 -20.30 -7.11 -4.59
C ALA A 158 -20.68 -7.30 -3.12
N LYS A 159 -21.16 -8.51 -2.77
CA LYS A 159 -21.53 -8.84 -1.40
C LYS A 159 -20.32 -9.32 -0.60
N TYR A 160 -20.08 -8.66 0.53
CA TYR A 160 -19.07 -9.03 1.52
C TYR A 160 -19.72 -9.18 2.89
N THR A 161 -19.32 -10.20 3.64
CA THR A 161 -19.63 -10.31 5.06
C THR A 161 -18.55 -9.60 5.86
N VAL A 162 -18.93 -8.68 6.74
CA VAL A 162 -17.98 -7.90 7.56
C VAL A 162 -17.87 -8.50 8.95
N TYR A 163 -16.63 -8.70 9.41
CA TYR A 163 -16.31 -9.16 10.76
C TYR A 163 -15.31 -8.23 11.43
N GLU A 164 -15.36 -8.22 12.76
CA GLU A 164 -14.40 -7.58 13.64
C GLU A 164 -13.93 -8.62 14.67
N ASN A 165 -12.64 -8.61 14.99
CA ASN A 165 -12.05 -9.42 16.04
C ASN A 165 -11.19 -8.57 16.98
N THR A 166 -10.89 -9.13 18.15
CA THR A 166 -9.81 -8.65 19.03
C THR A 166 -8.86 -9.81 19.28
N ARG A 167 -7.57 -9.62 18.97
CA ARG A 167 -6.55 -10.66 19.03
C ARG A 167 -5.38 -10.18 19.88
N TYR A 168 -4.81 -11.10 20.65
CA TYR A 168 -3.47 -10.97 21.23
C TYR A 168 -2.51 -11.86 20.46
N GLY A 169 -1.38 -11.33 20.01
CA GLY A 169 -0.38 -12.10 19.27
C GLY A 169 0.71 -11.22 18.64
N PRO A 170 1.54 -11.80 17.76
CA PRO A 170 2.51 -11.04 16.98
C PRO A 170 1.82 -9.95 16.16
N SER A 171 2.45 -8.77 16.11
CA SER A 171 2.01 -7.62 15.33
C SER A 171 3.20 -6.78 14.88
N ILE A 172 2.93 -5.74 14.09
CA ILE A 172 3.94 -4.74 13.69
C ILE A 172 4.52 -3.92 14.86
N ASP A 173 3.92 -4.02 16.06
CA ASP A 173 4.39 -3.38 17.30
C ASP A 173 4.82 -4.42 18.37
N GLY A 174 5.16 -5.64 17.93
CA GLY A 174 5.46 -6.76 18.82
C GLY A 174 4.22 -7.48 19.34
N ASN A 175 4.38 -8.33 20.35
CA ASN A 175 3.27 -9.08 20.92
C ASN A 175 2.36 -8.16 21.74
N THR A 176 1.15 -7.88 21.25
CA THR A 176 0.19 -6.99 21.91
C THR A 176 -1.25 -7.30 21.51
N ASN A 177 -2.21 -6.56 22.08
CA ASN A 177 -3.60 -6.60 21.67
C ASN A 177 -3.84 -5.66 20.48
N PHE A 178 -4.57 -6.14 19.48
CA PHE A 178 -4.99 -5.36 18.32
C PHE A 178 -6.36 -5.79 17.82
N LYS A 179 -6.98 -4.93 17.01
CA LYS A 179 -8.20 -5.28 16.29
C LYS A 179 -7.87 -5.96 14.97
N GLN A 180 -8.75 -6.85 14.53
CA GLN A 180 -8.72 -7.37 13.17
C GLN A 180 -10.02 -7.02 12.45
N TYR A 181 -9.93 -6.45 11.25
CA TYR A 181 -11.09 -6.10 10.41
C TYR A 181 -11.12 -6.98 9.18
N PHE A 182 -12.28 -7.55 8.87
CA PHE A 182 -12.44 -8.42 7.71
C PHE A 182 -13.62 -7.97 6.86
N SER A 183 -13.41 -7.91 5.56
CA SER A 183 -14.46 -8.01 4.55
C SER A 183 -14.24 -9.29 3.77
N ILE A 184 -15.18 -10.24 3.83
CA ILE A 184 -15.03 -11.55 3.19
C ILE A 184 -16.05 -11.69 2.07
N ARG A 185 -15.60 -11.74 0.82
CA ARG A 185 -16.46 -11.79 -0.35
C ARG A 185 -17.31 -13.05 -0.32
N GLN A 186 -18.61 -12.93 -0.57
CA GLN A 186 -19.52 -14.10 -0.53
C GLN A 186 -19.25 -15.08 -1.68
N GLN A 187 -18.86 -14.56 -2.84
CA GLN A 187 -18.51 -15.34 -4.02
C GLN A 187 -17.06 -15.06 -4.39
N ALA A 188 -16.26 -16.12 -4.52
CA ALA A 188 -14.83 -16.00 -4.78
C ALA A 188 -14.57 -15.24 -6.09
N ARG A 189 -13.54 -14.39 -6.09
CA ARG A 189 -12.99 -13.72 -7.27
C ARG A 189 -11.52 -14.06 -7.38
N ASP A 190 -11.09 -14.57 -8.52
CA ASP A 190 -9.69 -14.92 -8.80
C ASP A 190 -8.96 -13.83 -9.58
N CYS A 191 -9.67 -12.97 -10.30
CA CYS A 191 -9.11 -11.82 -10.98
C CYS A 191 -10.03 -10.61 -10.87
N GLY A 192 -9.48 -9.44 -10.55
CA GLY A 192 -10.29 -8.27 -10.29
C GLY A 192 -9.47 -7.05 -9.83
N THR A 193 -10.15 -5.90 -9.79
CA THR A 193 -9.73 -4.75 -9.00
C THR A 193 -10.54 -4.76 -7.71
N ILE A 194 -9.87 -4.57 -6.58
CA ILE A 194 -10.46 -4.31 -5.28
C ILE A 194 -10.37 -2.80 -5.03
N ASP A 195 -11.50 -2.14 -4.84
CA ASP A 195 -11.56 -0.78 -4.29
C ASP A 195 -11.34 -0.84 -2.77
N ILE A 196 -10.08 -0.71 -2.34
CA ILE A 196 -9.69 -0.86 -0.94
C ILE A 196 -10.33 0.23 -0.08
N THR A 197 -10.34 1.48 -0.55
CA THR A 197 -10.94 2.60 0.20
C THR A 197 -12.43 2.40 0.40
N ALA A 198 -13.18 1.80 -0.54
CA ALA A 198 -14.59 1.48 -0.32
C ALA A 198 -14.83 0.54 0.88
N HIS A 199 -13.90 -0.39 1.15
CA HIS A 199 -13.95 -1.22 2.36
C HIS A 199 -13.70 -0.42 3.62
N PHE A 200 -12.68 0.45 3.61
CA PHE A 200 -12.36 1.32 4.74
C PHE A 200 -13.55 2.22 5.10
N GLU A 201 -14.19 2.85 4.10
CA GLU A 201 -15.38 3.68 4.31
C GLU A 201 -16.57 2.88 4.85
N GLN A 202 -16.75 1.62 4.43
CA GLN A 202 -17.80 0.77 4.97
C GLN A 202 -17.51 0.36 6.41
N TRP A 203 -16.26 0.06 6.75
CA TRP A 203 -15.84 -0.23 8.13
C TRP A 203 -16.05 0.97 9.05
N GLU A 204 -15.68 2.18 8.61
CA GLU A 204 -15.88 3.40 9.39
C GLU A 204 -17.38 3.67 9.68
N LYS A 205 -18.29 3.37 8.75
CA LYS A 205 -19.76 3.44 8.99
C LYS A 205 -20.24 2.47 10.07
N LEU A 206 -19.49 1.41 10.35
CA LEU A 206 -19.77 0.39 11.36
C LEU A 206 -19.02 0.65 12.68
N GLY A 207 -18.32 1.78 12.79
CA GLY A 207 -17.50 2.14 13.96
C GLY A 207 -16.12 1.48 13.99
N MET A 208 -15.71 0.80 12.91
CA MET A 208 -14.40 0.17 12.77
C MET A 208 -13.41 1.20 12.20
N THR A 209 -12.83 2.01 13.08
CA THR A 209 -12.00 3.16 12.71
C THR A 209 -10.64 2.73 12.16
N MET A 210 -10.27 3.25 10.99
CA MET A 210 -8.94 3.03 10.40
C MET A 210 -7.92 4.03 10.96
N GLY A 211 -6.73 3.55 11.31
CA GLY A 211 -5.62 4.39 11.79
C GLY A 211 -4.77 4.98 10.68
N LYS A 212 -3.55 5.38 11.06
CA LYS A 212 -2.50 5.78 10.12
C LYS A 212 -1.96 4.54 9.41
N MET A 213 -1.97 4.55 8.08
CA MET A 213 -1.65 3.38 7.27
C MET A 213 -0.19 2.95 7.44
N HIS A 214 0.02 1.67 7.72
CA HIS A 214 1.34 1.04 7.70
C HIS A 214 1.60 0.35 6.36
N GLU A 215 0.62 -0.39 5.83
CA GLU A 215 0.74 -1.05 4.54
C GLU A 215 -0.62 -1.35 3.92
N ALA A 216 -0.64 -1.58 2.61
CA ALA A 216 -1.75 -2.19 1.89
C ALA A 216 -1.16 -3.05 0.76
N LYS A 217 -1.27 -4.37 0.86
CA LYS A 217 -0.63 -5.33 -0.04
C LYS A 217 -1.60 -6.38 -0.52
N VAL A 218 -1.40 -6.88 -1.75
CA VAL A 218 -1.99 -8.14 -2.16
C VAL A 218 -1.35 -9.25 -1.35
N LEU A 219 -2.16 -10.16 -0.80
CA LEU A 219 -1.77 -11.23 0.12
C LEU A 219 -2.18 -12.60 -0.43
N GLY A 220 -1.30 -13.58 -0.24
CA GLY A 220 -1.66 -14.98 -0.08
C GLY A 220 -1.25 -15.49 1.30
N GLU A 221 -2.24 -15.87 2.11
CA GLU A 221 -2.03 -16.50 3.42
C GLU A 221 -2.56 -17.93 3.41
N ALA A 222 -1.83 -18.86 4.01
CA ALA A 222 -2.26 -20.24 4.22
C ALA A 222 -1.72 -20.75 5.57
N GLY A 223 -2.60 -21.33 6.38
CA GLY A 223 -2.23 -21.88 7.67
C GLY A 223 -2.93 -23.18 8.02
N SER A 224 -2.39 -23.83 9.04
CA SER A 224 -2.89 -25.08 9.58
C SER A 224 -2.80 -25.11 11.11
N ASN A 225 -3.88 -25.57 11.73
CA ASN A 225 -3.91 -25.93 13.15
C ASN A 225 -3.25 -27.30 13.41
N GLY A 226 -3.11 -28.14 12.37
CA GLY A 226 -2.57 -29.50 12.38
C GLY A 226 -1.10 -29.60 11.92
N GLY A 227 -0.76 -30.59 11.08
CA GLY A 227 0.63 -30.91 10.70
C GLY A 227 1.36 -29.89 9.81
N GLY A 228 0.71 -28.77 9.47
CA GLY A 228 1.23 -27.75 8.57
C GLY A 228 0.68 -27.88 7.15
N THR A 229 0.51 -26.74 6.50
CA THR A 229 0.05 -26.63 5.12
C THR A 229 1.20 -26.73 4.12
N SER A 230 0.93 -27.25 2.92
CA SER A 230 1.90 -27.30 1.83
C SER A 230 1.24 -26.98 0.50
N GLY A 231 1.94 -26.25 -0.36
CA GLY A 231 1.46 -25.94 -1.69
C GLY A 231 2.11 -24.72 -2.30
N THR A 232 1.51 -24.28 -3.40
CA THR A 232 1.93 -23.08 -4.13
C THR A 232 0.72 -22.25 -4.53
N ALA A 233 0.92 -20.93 -4.61
CA ALA A 233 -0.05 -19.99 -5.14
C ALA A 233 0.69 -18.98 -6.01
N ASP A 234 0.10 -18.64 -7.15
CA ASP A 234 0.71 -17.73 -8.10
C ASP A 234 -0.12 -16.47 -8.27
N PHE A 235 0.54 -15.31 -8.22
CA PHE A 235 -0.06 -13.99 -8.43
C PHE A 235 0.59 -13.33 -9.64
N PRO A 236 0.24 -13.74 -10.88
CA PRO A 236 0.82 -13.19 -12.11
C PRO A 236 0.44 -11.72 -12.36
N TYR A 237 -0.44 -11.15 -11.52
CA TYR A 237 -0.71 -9.72 -11.46
C TYR A 237 -1.02 -9.35 -10.02
N ALA A 238 -0.32 -8.35 -9.47
CA ALA A 238 -0.57 -7.82 -8.14
C ALA A 238 -0.05 -6.38 -8.08
N LYS A 239 -0.95 -5.40 -8.21
CA LYS A 239 -0.59 -3.98 -8.25
C LYS A 239 -1.48 -3.20 -7.33
N VAL A 240 -0.90 -2.67 -6.25
CA VAL A 240 -1.59 -1.76 -5.33
C VAL A 240 -1.17 -0.33 -5.66
N TYR A 241 -2.14 0.56 -5.82
CA TYR A 241 -1.89 1.93 -6.28
C TYR A 241 -2.87 2.93 -5.68
N ILE A 242 -2.46 4.19 -5.62
CA ILE A 242 -3.31 5.31 -5.25
C ILE A 242 -3.92 5.86 -6.54
N GLY A 243 -5.25 5.83 -6.65
CA GLY A 243 -5.96 6.39 -7.78
C GLY A 243 -5.82 7.91 -7.84
N ASN A 244 -5.63 8.43 -9.05
CA ASN A 244 -5.71 9.88 -9.26
C ASN A 244 -7.15 10.32 -8.97
N GLN A 245 -7.31 11.34 -8.12
CA GLN A 245 -8.55 12.07 -7.95
C GLN A 245 -8.94 12.72 -9.29
N GLN A 246 -9.51 11.95 -10.22
CA GLN A 246 -10.22 12.55 -11.33
C GLN A 246 -11.42 13.25 -10.71
N ASN A 247 -11.46 14.57 -10.87
CA ASN A 247 -12.60 15.42 -10.54
C ASN A 247 -13.89 14.67 -10.79
N LYS A 248 -14.55 14.24 -9.70
CA LYS A 248 -15.91 13.75 -9.70
C LYS A 248 -16.76 14.92 -10.17
N THR A 249 -16.86 15.06 -11.48
CA THR A 249 -17.66 16.06 -12.14
C THR A 249 -19.07 15.58 -11.91
N THR A 250 -19.67 16.08 -10.84
CA THR A 250 -21.09 15.93 -10.57
C THR A 250 -21.80 16.49 -11.79
N THR A 251 -22.31 15.61 -12.64
CA THR A 251 -23.17 15.96 -13.77
C THR A 251 -24.49 16.47 -13.21
N THR A 252 -24.49 17.72 -12.75
CA THR A 252 -25.72 18.46 -12.46
C THR A 252 -26.17 19.04 -13.78
N THR A 253 -27.15 18.39 -14.40
CA THR A 253 -27.88 18.88 -15.57
C THR A 253 -28.48 20.24 -15.25
N ARG A 254 -27.80 21.33 -15.62
CA ARG A 254 -28.30 22.70 -15.44
C ARG A 254 -28.59 23.32 -16.80
N ARG A 255 -29.88 23.49 -17.01
CA ARG A 255 -30.56 24.12 -18.14
C ARG A 255 -29.89 25.45 -18.53
N THR A 256 -29.59 25.57 -19.82
CA THR A 256 -28.99 26.74 -20.48
C THR A 256 -29.91 27.95 -20.39
N THR A 257 -29.42 29.06 -19.83
CA THR A 257 -29.92 30.40 -20.13
C THR A 257 -28.73 31.32 -20.38
N THR A 258 -28.66 31.81 -21.61
CA THR A 258 -27.64 32.70 -22.15
C THR A 258 -27.75 34.08 -21.51
N THR A 259 -26.67 34.61 -20.93
CA THR A 259 -26.55 36.05 -20.70
C THR A 259 -25.09 36.49 -20.80
N THR A 260 -24.86 37.32 -21.80
CA THR A 260 -23.59 37.93 -22.20
C THR A 260 -23.13 38.94 -21.14
N ARG A 261 -21.89 38.82 -20.60
CA ARG A 261 -21.26 39.96 -19.92
C ARG A 261 -19.72 39.98 -19.97
N ARG A 262 -19.26 40.90 -20.84
CA ARG A 262 -18.10 41.81 -20.78
C ARG A 262 -16.97 41.52 -19.78
N THR A 263 -15.81 41.21 -20.35
CA THR A 263 -14.47 41.17 -19.73
C THR A 263 -14.05 42.56 -19.24
N THR A 264 -13.56 42.66 -18.00
CA THR A 264 -12.81 43.82 -17.51
C THR A 264 -11.53 43.33 -16.86
N THR A 265 -10.40 43.69 -17.46
CA THR A 265 -9.05 43.37 -17.02
C THR A 265 -8.65 44.36 -15.92
N THR A 266 -8.33 43.88 -14.73
CA THR A 266 -7.80 44.72 -13.64
C THR A 266 -6.37 44.32 -13.34
N THR A 267 -5.44 45.17 -13.76
CA THR A 267 -4.00 45.05 -13.50
C THR A 267 -3.73 45.39 -12.04
N ARG A 268 -3.32 44.40 -11.23
CA ARG A 268 -2.89 44.64 -9.85
C ARG A 268 -1.37 44.69 -9.77
N ARG A 269 -0.87 45.90 -9.50
CA ARG A 269 0.50 46.27 -9.19
C ARG A 269 0.83 45.77 -7.78
N THR A 270 1.83 44.90 -7.64
CA THR A 270 2.34 44.45 -6.32
C THR A 270 3.62 45.19 -6.02
N THR A 271 3.58 46.01 -4.97
CA THR A 271 4.67 46.83 -4.46
C THR A 271 5.66 45.95 -3.70
N THR A 272 6.93 46.00 -4.08
CA THR A 272 8.06 45.39 -3.39
C THR A 272 8.36 46.16 -2.12
N THR A 273 8.22 45.52 -0.95
CA THR A 273 8.67 46.07 0.33
C THR A 273 9.87 45.28 0.81
N THR A 274 11.06 45.85 0.60
CA THR A 274 12.33 45.39 1.16
C THR A 274 12.30 45.58 2.67
N LYS A 275 12.36 44.48 3.43
CA LYS A 275 12.70 44.52 4.86
C LYS A 275 13.97 43.71 5.09
N THR A 276 15.06 44.46 5.18
CA THR A 276 16.33 44.05 5.78
C THR A 276 16.09 43.80 7.27
N THR A 277 16.29 42.57 7.72
CA THR A 277 16.42 42.29 9.16
C THR A 277 17.58 41.34 9.37
N LYS A 278 18.46 41.78 10.27
CA LYS A 278 19.77 41.22 10.61
C LYS A 278 19.68 39.76 11.05
N THR A 279 20.69 39.02 10.60
CA THR A 279 21.06 37.65 10.91
C THR A 279 21.19 37.42 12.42
N ILE A 280 20.38 36.49 12.95
CA ILE A 280 20.60 35.84 14.25
C ILE A 280 21.28 34.49 13.94
N PRO A 281 22.34 34.07 14.66
CA PRO A 281 23.14 32.90 14.31
C PRO A 281 22.40 31.62 14.71
N GLY A 282 21.93 30.86 13.73
CA GLY A 282 21.18 29.62 13.93
C GLY A 282 21.55 28.57 12.90
N GLN A 283 22.18 27.49 13.39
CA GLN A 283 22.27 26.14 12.78
C GLN A 283 22.74 26.11 11.32
N GLN A 284 24.04 26.28 11.10
CA GLN A 284 24.69 25.95 9.83
C GLN A 284 24.58 24.44 9.62
N GLY A 285 23.80 24.00 8.63
CA GLY A 285 23.68 22.57 8.35
C GLY A 285 25.01 21.99 7.87
N LYS A 286 25.20 20.68 8.09
CA LYS A 286 26.34 19.93 7.54
C LYS A 286 25.88 19.30 6.23
N CYS A 287 26.82 19.00 5.33
CA CYS A 287 26.56 18.35 4.03
C CYS A 287 27.86 17.72 3.50
N SER A 288 27.76 17.02 2.37
CA SER A 288 28.89 16.33 1.75
C SER A 288 30.08 17.27 1.49
N ALA A 289 31.29 16.81 1.85
CA ALA A 289 32.53 17.51 1.56
C ALA A 289 32.74 17.73 0.05
N LYS A 290 32.17 16.87 -0.80
CA LYS A 290 32.21 17.03 -2.27
C LYS A 290 31.38 18.23 -2.74
N ILE A 291 30.29 18.53 -2.06
CA ILE A 291 29.42 19.68 -2.37
C ILE A 291 30.11 20.99 -1.96
N THR A 292 30.70 21.00 -0.76
CA THR A 292 31.45 22.17 -0.28
C THR A 292 32.75 22.40 -1.06
N SER A 293 33.42 21.35 -1.54
CA SER A 293 34.57 21.51 -2.45
C SER A 293 34.22 22.08 -3.82
N GLN A 294 32.95 21.98 -4.24
CA GLN A 294 32.43 22.61 -5.46
C GLN A 294 31.98 24.06 -5.23
N GLY A 295 32.11 24.59 -4.00
CA GLY A 295 31.79 25.97 -3.66
C GLY A 295 30.34 26.22 -3.23
N TYR A 296 29.53 25.17 -3.02
CA TYR A 296 28.16 25.30 -2.57
C TYR A 296 28.05 25.20 -1.03
N PRO A 297 27.26 26.08 -0.39
CA PRO A 297 27.03 25.99 1.05
C PRO A 297 26.16 24.77 1.38
N CYS A 298 26.15 24.36 2.65
CA CYS A 298 25.17 23.40 3.13
C CYS A 298 23.85 24.11 3.44
N CYS A 299 22.73 23.45 3.14
CA CYS A 299 21.41 23.94 3.49
C CYS A 299 21.20 23.92 5.02
N SER A 300 20.17 24.60 5.50
CA SER A 300 19.71 24.49 6.88
C SER A 300 19.33 23.04 7.24
N SER A 301 19.22 22.75 8.53
CA SER A 301 18.87 21.42 9.03
C SER A 301 17.48 20.91 8.56
N SER A 302 16.64 21.79 8.00
CA SER A 302 15.34 21.45 7.39
C SER A 302 15.39 21.32 5.87
N CYS A 303 16.50 20.78 5.34
CA CYS A 303 16.71 20.68 3.90
C CYS A 303 15.69 19.77 3.20
N THR A 304 15.02 20.29 2.18
CA THR A 304 14.18 19.48 1.26
C THR A 304 15.01 19.08 0.05
N VAL A 305 15.23 17.78 -0.15
CA VAL A 305 15.98 17.27 -1.29
C VAL A 305 15.17 17.45 -2.57
N VAL A 306 15.74 18.16 -3.55
CA VAL A 306 15.13 18.39 -4.87
C VAL A 306 15.93 17.71 -5.99
N TYR A 307 17.16 17.28 -5.72
CA TYR A 307 18.04 16.67 -6.70
C TYR A 307 19.14 15.85 -6.00
N THR A 308 19.62 14.76 -6.62
CA THR A 308 20.66 13.87 -6.08
C THR A 308 21.63 13.47 -7.19
N ASP A 309 22.94 13.55 -6.92
CA ASP A 309 24.01 13.14 -7.83
C ASP A 309 25.17 12.43 -7.09
N GLU A 310 26.31 12.23 -7.76
CA GLU A 310 27.52 11.61 -7.18
C GLU A 310 28.20 12.43 -6.06
N SER A 311 27.83 13.71 -5.95
CA SER A 311 28.31 14.66 -4.95
C SER A 311 27.48 14.59 -3.66
N GLY A 312 26.18 14.33 -3.78
CA GLY A 312 25.25 14.11 -2.68
C GLY A 312 23.82 14.54 -2.96
N ASP A 313 23.04 14.76 -1.89
CA ASP A 313 21.68 15.29 -1.96
C ASP A 313 21.71 16.83 -1.97
N TRP A 314 20.89 17.43 -2.81
CA TRP A 314 20.85 18.87 -3.06
C TRP A 314 19.48 19.46 -2.74
N GLY A 315 19.49 20.62 -2.10
CA GLY A 315 18.33 21.45 -1.80
C GLY A 315 18.46 22.83 -2.43
N VAL A 316 17.39 23.63 -2.30
CA VAL A 316 17.38 25.04 -2.70
C VAL A 316 16.87 25.88 -1.54
N GLU A 317 17.71 26.78 -1.04
CA GLU A 317 17.37 27.73 0.01
C GLU A 317 17.76 29.14 -0.42
N ASN A 318 16.89 30.12 -0.15
CA ASN A 318 17.11 31.52 -0.56
C ASN A 318 17.44 31.66 -2.06
N ASN A 319 16.81 30.84 -2.90
CA ASN A 319 17.06 30.75 -4.35
C ASN A 319 18.50 30.36 -4.72
N GLN A 320 19.25 29.70 -3.84
CA GLN A 320 20.60 29.19 -4.09
C GLN A 320 20.66 27.68 -3.86
N TRP A 321 21.47 27.01 -4.68
CA TRP A 321 21.79 25.59 -4.49
C TRP A 321 22.61 25.41 -3.23
N CYS A 322 22.23 24.43 -2.43
CA CYS A 322 22.96 24.05 -1.23
C CYS A 322 22.92 22.54 -1.04
N GLY A 323 23.89 21.98 -0.33
CA GLY A 323 23.93 20.56 -0.02
C GLY A 323 23.00 20.23 1.13
N CYS A 324 22.08 19.27 0.95
CA CYS A 324 21.40 18.64 2.06
C CYS A 324 22.39 17.64 2.69
N GLY A 325 22.82 17.86 3.93
CA GLY A 325 23.41 16.77 4.70
C GLY A 325 22.34 16.11 5.53
N LYS A 326 22.16 14.82 5.28
CA LYS A 326 21.52 13.99 6.27
C LYS A 326 22.53 13.77 7.41
N VAL A 327 22.21 14.25 8.61
CA VAL A 327 23.11 14.11 9.75
C VAL A 327 22.85 12.74 10.36
N CYS A 328 23.56 11.74 9.84
CA CYS A 328 23.84 10.56 10.62
C CYS A 328 25.36 10.49 10.87
N THR A 329 25.69 10.44 12.15
CA THR A 329 26.94 9.87 12.66
C THR A 329 26.48 8.58 13.30
N GLY A 330 26.58 7.46 12.58
CA GLY A 330 25.99 6.20 12.99
C GLY A 330 26.23 5.85 14.47
N ALA A 331 25.26 5.20 15.09
CA ALA A 331 25.22 5.01 16.54
C ALA A 331 25.58 3.57 16.93
N GLN A 332 26.07 3.38 18.16
CA GLN A 332 26.34 2.06 18.74
C GLN A 332 27.25 1.16 17.88
N GLY A 333 28.15 1.75 17.08
CA GLY A 333 29.06 1.01 16.20
C GLY A 333 28.51 0.67 14.81
N TYR A 334 27.26 1.06 14.51
CA TYR A 334 26.62 0.83 13.21
C TYR A 334 26.72 2.05 12.30
N PRO A 335 26.90 1.87 10.99
CA PRO A 335 27.03 2.97 10.03
C PRO A 335 25.67 3.63 9.73
N CYS A 336 25.70 4.67 8.92
CA CYS A 336 24.50 5.30 8.39
C CYS A 336 23.92 4.53 7.21
N CYS A 337 22.60 4.52 7.10
CA CYS A 337 21.94 3.94 5.93
C CYS A 337 22.22 4.81 4.70
N ARG A 338 22.58 4.17 3.59
CA ARG A 338 22.91 4.84 2.32
C ARG A 338 21.68 5.10 1.45
N THR A 339 20.68 4.26 1.58
CA THR A 339 19.52 4.14 0.67
C THR A 339 18.20 3.83 1.38
N ALA A 340 18.23 3.59 2.69
CA ALA A 340 17.08 3.12 3.43
C ALA A 340 15.97 4.17 3.49
N THR A 341 14.76 3.72 3.17
CA THR A 341 13.52 4.49 3.24
C THR A 341 12.54 3.94 4.28
N PHE A 342 12.91 2.84 4.96
CA PHE A 342 12.03 2.13 5.88
C PHE A 342 12.63 2.08 7.30
N VAL A 343 11.85 2.50 8.30
CA VAL A 343 12.22 2.48 9.72
C VAL A 343 11.82 1.14 10.34
N TYR A 344 12.81 0.34 10.75
CA TYR A 344 12.59 -0.92 11.46
C TYR A 344 12.49 -0.73 12.98
N TYR A 345 13.21 0.25 13.52
CA TYR A 345 13.29 0.49 14.95
C TYR A 345 13.58 1.96 15.23
N THR A 346 13.12 2.49 16.36
CA THR A 346 13.39 3.86 16.78
C THR A 346 13.77 3.87 18.25
N ASP A 347 14.89 4.49 18.57
CA ASP A 347 15.36 4.70 19.96
C ASP A 347 15.85 6.15 20.16
N SER A 348 16.62 6.39 21.23
CA SER A 348 17.20 7.70 21.52
C SER A 348 18.26 8.16 20.52
N ASP A 349 18.87 7.24 19.77
CA ASP A 349 19.89 7.53 18.77
C ASP A 349 19.30 7.83 17.40
N GLY A 350 18.06 7.38 17.14
CA GLY A 350 17.26 7.80 16.00
C GLY A 350 16.46 6.67 15.38
N ASN A 351 16.17 6.81 14.09
CA ASN A 351 15.47 5.81 13.31
C ASN A 351 16.48 4.84 12.71
N TRP A 352 16.22 3.55 12.80
CA TRP A 352 17.12 2.50 12.37
C TRP A 352 16.55 1.72 11.19
N SER A 353 17.42 1.33 10.27
CA SER A 353 17.09 0.40 9.20
C SER A 353 18.06 -0.77 9.14
N VAL A 354 17.80 -1.67 8.18
CA VAL A 354 18.69 -2.78 7.84
C VAL A 354 19.05 -2.67 6.36
N GLU A 355 20.34 -2.53 6.07
CA GLU A 355 20.91 -2.51 4.72
C GLU A 355 21.98 -3.58 4.58
N ASN A 356 21.93 -4.38 3.50
CA ASN A 356 22.90 -5.46 3.26
C ASN A 356 23.05 -6.44 4.45
N ASN A 357 21.97 -6.67 5.20
CA ASN A 357 21.90 -7.48 6.43
C ASN A 357 22.58 -6.88 7.68
N ASP A 358 23.01 -5.62 7.64
CA ASP A 358 23.57 -4.92 8.79
C ASP A 358 22.64 -3.78 9.24
N TRP A 359 22.57 -3.56 10.55
CA TRP A 359 21.87 -2.40 11.10
C TRP A 359 22.56 -1.12 10.67
N CYS A 360 21.76 -0.11 10.37
CA CYS A 360 22.24 1.22 10.05
C CYS A 360 21.29 2.27 10.61
N LEU A 361 21.82 3.43 10.97
CA LEU A 361 21.01 4.56 11.42
C LEU A 361 20.54 5.36 10.21
N ILE A 362 19.23 5.57 10.11
CA ILE A 362 18.60 6.35 9.04
C ILE A 362 18.96 7.82 9.26
N PRO A 363 19.59 8.46 8.27
CA PRO A 363 20.09 9.82 8.40
C PRO A 363 19.06 10.95 8.47
#